data_AF-A0A520ALH8-F1
#
_entry.id   AF-A0A520ALH8-F1
#
_cell.length_a   1.000
_cell.length_b   1.000
_cell.length_c   1.000
_cell.angle_alpha   90.00
_cell.angle_beta   90.00
_cell.angle_gamma   90.00
#
_symmetry.space_group_name_H-M   'P 1'
#
loop_
_entity.id
_entity.type
_entity.pdbx_description
1 polymer ?
#
loop_
_entity_poly.entity_id
_entity_poly.type
_entity_poly.pdbx_seq_one_letter_code
_entity_poly.pdbx_strand_id
1 'polypeptide(L)'
;MPELNSELFCHLGDASRDVFFIFEVETNCFSYLNKAFETIFETAADDVKNNPMLLLELVHPEDKKHVIDCFEECLEKNVSRKYEFRVLIGEQEKFIRVSPYSVFLNGKLTQISGLAEDVTVSKRNNFHIEKINARKNTTLEIVSHDLNVGS
;
A
#
# COMPACT_ATOMS: atom_id res chain seq x y z
N MET A 1 -26.80 17.54 -0.02
CA MET A 1 -25.61 16.73 0.36
C MET A 1 -25.74 16.42 1.83
N PRO A 2 -25.45 15.21 2.32
CA PRO A 2 -25.38 15.02 3.76
C PRO A 2 -24.22 15.87 4.27
N GLU A 3 -24.46 16.68 5.30
CA GLU A 3 -23.39 17.38 6.02
C GLU A 3 -22.47 16.31 6.62
N LEU A 4 -21.38 16.02 5.93
CA LEU A 4 -20.37 15.10 6.42
C LEU A 4 -19.61 15.82 7.54
N ASN A 5 -19.81 15.38 8.77
CA ASN A 5 -19.09 15.91 9.92
C ASN A 5 -17.64 15.41 9.89
N SER A 6 -16.67 16.32 9.89
CA SER A 6 -15.24 16.00 9.98
C SER A 6 -14.92 15.12 11.19
N GLU A 7 -15.61 15.29 12.32
CA GLU A 7 -15.44 14.42 13.48
C GLU A 7 -15.88 12.98 13.21
N LEU A 8 -16.99 12.80 12.48
CA LEU A 8 -17.49 11.47 12.12
C LEU A 8 -16.54 10.77 11.14
N PHE A 9 -15.96 11.53 10.21
CA PHE A 9 -14.93 11.04 9.30
C PHE A 9 -13.67 10.60 10.06
N CYS A 10 -13.16 11.42 10.98
CA CYS A 10 -12.01 11.06 11.81
C CYS A 10 -12.31 9.81 12.65
N HIS A 11 -13.48 9.75 13.28
CA HIS A 11 -13.88 8.60 14.10
C HIS A 11 -13.98 7.30 13.29
N LEU A 12 -14.49 7.36 12.05
CA LEU A 12 -14.50 6.22 11.14
C LEU A 12 -13.07 5.82 10.75
N GLY A 13 -12.22 6.81 10.46
CA GLY A 13 -10.81 6.59 10.16
C GLY A 13 -10.10 5.88 11.31
N ASP A 14 -10.30 6.33 12.55
CA ASP A 14 -9.64 5.76 13.73
C ASP A 14 -10.10 4.34 14.07
N ALA A 15 -11.32 3.97 13.68
CA ALA A 15 -11.83 2.59 13.80
C ALA A 15 -11.31 1.66 12.69
N SER A 16 -10.74 2.20 11.61
CA SER A 16 -10.22 1.44 10.48
C SER A 16 -8.88 0.79 10.80
N ARG A 17 -8.61 -0.34 10.15
CA ARG A 17 -7.28 -0.98 10.13
C ARG A 17 -6.43 -0.50 8.96
N ASP A 18 -7.07 0.05 7.94
CA ASP A 18 -6.40 0.60 6.78
C ASP A 18 -6.09 2.08 7.03
N VAL A 19 -4.96 2.53 6.47
CA VAL A 19 -4.55 3.92 6.55
C VAL A 19 -5.41 4.72 5.60
N PHE A 20 -6.01 5.79 6.08
CA PHE A 20 -6.60 6.83 5.24
C PHE A 20 -5.70 8.05 5.29
N PHE A 21 -5.44 8.65 4.12
CA PHE A 21 -4.55 9.79 4.02
C PHE A 21 -5.12 10.86 3.08
N ILE A 22 -4.74 12.11 3.37
CA ILE A 22 -4.89 13.25 2.47
C ILE A 22 -3.53 13.94 2.41
N PHE A 23 -2.98 14.03 1.20
CA PHE A 23 -1.73 14.68 0.90
C PHE A 23 -1.99 15.98 0.14
N GLU A 24 -1.52 17.10 0.67
CA GLU A 24 -1.62 18.42 0.04
C GLU A 24 -0.45 18.61 -0.92
N VAL A 25 -0.75 18.78 -2.21
CA VAL A 25 0.28 18.85 -3.26
C VAL A 25 1.06 20.15 -3.19
N GLU A 26 0.41 21.27 -2.84
CA GLU A 26 1.05 22.59 -2.83
C GLU A 26 2.01 22.77 -1.65
N THR A 27 1.65 22.26 -0.48
CA THR A 27 2.47 22.34 0.74
C THR A 27 3.37 21.13 0.94
N ASN A 28 3.24 20.10 0.10
CA ASN A 28 4.02 18.86 0.14
C ASN A 28 3.99 18.23 1.55
N CYS A 29 2.78 18.08 2.12
CA CYS A 29 2.56 17.61 3.49
C CYS A 29 1.28 16.76 3.57
N PHE A 30 1.16 15.91 4.59
CA PHE A 30 -0.12 15.24 4.86
C PHE A 30 -1.00 16.11 5.76
N SER A 31 -2.16 16.53 5.26
CA SER A 31 -3.17 17.22 6.07
C SER A 31 -4.00 16.25 6.91
N TYR A 32 -4.04 14.97 6.53
CA TYR A 32 -4.71 13.92 7.29
C TYR A 32 -3.98 12.57 7.19
N LEU A 33 -3.84 11.91 8.34
CA LEU A 33 -3.45 10.52 8.52
C LEU A 33 -4.25 9.99 9.71
N ASN A 34 -4.96 8.87 9.54
CA ASN A 34 -5.67 8.23 10.66
C ASN A 34 -4.72 7.39 11.54
N LYS A 35 -5.24 6.92 12.68
CA LYS A 35 -4.48 6.12 13.66
C LYS A 35 -3.85 4.83 13.11
N ALA A 36 -4.44 4.23 12.07
CA ALA A 36 -3.87 3.04 11.44
C ALA A 36 -2.45 3.27 10.91
N PHE A 37 -2.10 4.50 10.53
CA PHE A 37 -0.76 4.84 10.04
C PHE A 37 0.32 4.45 11.04
N GLU A 38 0.18 4.89 12.29
CA GLU A 38 1.16 4.62 13.34
C GLU A 38 1.25 3.13 13.68
N THR A 39 0.15 2.39 13.48
CA THR A 39 0.09 0.94 13.71
C THR A 39 0.82 0.16 12.61
N ILE A 40 0.69 0.58 11.35
CA ILE A 40 1.33 -0.11 10.22
C ILE A 40 2.80 0.29 10.09
N PHE A 41 3.11 1.58 10.18
CA PHE A 41 4.44 2.14 9.93
C PHE A 41 5.28 2.34 11.19
N GLU A 42 4.72 2.11 12.38
CA GLU A 42 5.44 2.19 13.68
C GLU A 42 6.20 3.52 13.86
N THR A 43 5.66 4.59 13.27
CA THR A 43 6.21 5.94 13.24
C THR A 43 5.08 6.91 13.60
N ALA A 44 5.39 7.97 14.36
CA ALA A 44 4.39 8.97 14.73
C ALA A 44 3.87 9.68 13.47
N ALA A 45 2.55 9.81 13.36
CA ALA A 45 1.95 10.44 12.18
C ALA A 45 2.40 11.91 12.04
N ASP A 46 2.57 12.62 13.14
CA ASP A 46 2.94 14.03 13.15
C ASP A 46 4.35 14.31 12.60
N ASP A 47 5.29 13.38 12.77
CA ASP A 47 6.63 13.48 12.18
C ASP A 47 6.54 13.41 10.65
N VAL A 48 5.73 12.48 10.13
CA VAL A 48 5.56 12.26 8.69
C VAL A 48 4.68 13.33 8.05
N LYS A 49 3.70 13.88 8.76
CA LYS A 49 2.81 14.93 8.22
C LYS A 49 3.60 16.10 7.67
N ASN A 50 4.58 16.58 8.43
CA ASN A 50 5.39 17.74 8.07
C ASN A 50 6.66 17.38 7.28
N ASN A 51 7.07 16.11 7.31
CA ASN A 51 8.21 15.62 6.54
C ASN A 51 7.88 14.29 5.84
N PRO A 52 7.13 14.31 4.72
CA PRO A 52 6.76 13.10 3.98
C PRO A 52 7.94 12.26 3.49
N MET A 53 9.14 12.85 3.40
CA MET A 53 10.36 12.12 3.04
C MET A 53 10.69 11.00 4.04
N LEU A 54 10.30 11.14 5.31
CA LEU A 54 10.46 10.07 6.31
C LEU A 54 9.70 8.80 5.91
N LEU A 55 8.56 8.92 5.22
CA LEU A 55 7.84 7.76 4.71
C LEU A 55 8.61 7.07 3.57
N LEU A 56 9.27 7.85 2.70
CA LEU A 56 10.09 7.31 1.63
C LEU A 56 11.37 6.62 2.15
N GLU A 57 11.86 7.02 3.32
CA GLU A 57 12.98 6.35 3.98
C GLU A 57 12.62 4.92 4.42
N LEU A 58 11.37 4.69 4.81
CA LEU A 58 10.85 3.37 5.16
C LEU A 58 10.66 2.47 3.94
N VAL A 59 10.60 3.01 2.72
CA VAL A 59 10.44 2.20 1.51
C VAL A 59 11.70 1.36 1.26
N HIS A 60 11.50 0.07 0.93
CA HIS A 60 12.59 -0.84 0.60
C HIS A 60 13.47 -0.23 -0.51
N PRO A 61 14.81 -0.28 -0.43
CA PRO A 61 15.69 0.42 -1.37
C PRO A 61 15.42 0.13 -2.86
N GLU A 62 15.07 -1.11 -3.18
CA GLU A 62 14.72 -1.55 -4.54
C GLU A 62 13.39 -0.95 -5.04
N ASP A 63 12.48 -0.60 -4.14
CA ASP A 63 11.14 -0.12 -4.47
C ASP A 63 11.06 1.42 -4.44
N LYS A 64 12.10 2.12 -3.96
CA LYS A 64 12.11 3.59 -3.86
C LYS A 64 11.84 4.28 -5.19
N LYS A 65 12.50 3.83 -6.26
CA LYS A 65 12.27 4.37 -7.60
C LYS A 65 10.81 4.15 -8.04
N HIS A 66 10.28 2.95 -7.80
CA HIS A 66 8.90 2.63 -8.15
C HIS A 66 7.92 3.59 -7.44
N VAL A 67 8.09 3.79 -6.12
CA VAL A 67 7.22 4.70 -5.35
C VAL A 67 7.29 6.14 -5.86
N ILE A 68 8.49 6.64 -6.19
CA ILE A 68 8.67 7.98 -6.78
C ILE A 68 7.92 8.08 -8.11
N ASP A 69 8.13 7.13 -9.02
CA ASP A 69 7.47 7.12 -10.33
C ASP A 69 5.92 7.06 -10.18
N CYS A 70 5.42 6.32 -9.18
CA CYS A 70 3.99 6.26 -8.86
C CYS A 70 3.44 7.59 -8.34
N PHE A 71 4.21 8.29 -7.49
CA PHE A 71 3.83 9.60 -6.98
C PHE A 71 3.81 10.64 -8.10
N GLU A 72 4.82 10.67 -8.96
CA GLU A 72 4.87 11.53 -10.15
C GLU A 72 3.66 11.29 -11.07
N GLU A 73 3.28 10.02 -11.27
CA GLU A 73 2.09 9.70 -12.07
C GLU A 73 0.81 10.27 -11.46
N CYS A 74 0.67 10.25 -10.13
CA CYS A 74 -0.48 10.84 -9.42
C CYS A 74 -0.53 12.37 -9.57
N LEU A 75 0.62 13.02 -9.77
CA LEU A 75 0.72 14.46 -10.03
C LEU A 75 0.27 14.84 -11.43
N GLU A 76 0.57 14.00 -12.43
CA GLU A 76 0.31 14.31 -13.84
C GLU A 76 -1.05 13.84 -14.34
N LYS A 77 -1.55 12.72 -13.80
CA LYS A 77 -2.73 12.02 -14.33
C LYS A 77 -3.83 11.93 -13.29
N ASN A 78 -5.06 11.76 -13.77
CA ASN A 78 -6.15 11.34 -12.92
C ASN A 78 -6.01 9.84 -12.64
N VAL A 79 -5.21 9.50 -11.63
CA VAL A 79 -4.86 8.12 -11.30
C VAL A 79 -5.92 7.53 -10.37
N SER A 80 -6.38 6.33 -10.70
CA SER A 80 -7.24 5.50 -9.85
C SER A 80 -6.75 4.05 -9.72
N ARG A 81 -5.47 3.79 -10.04
CA ARG A 81 -4.87 2.46 -9.98
C ARG A 81 -4.26 2.18 -8.61
N LYS A 82 -4.12 0.90 -8.27
CA LYS A 82 -3.48 0.46 -7.04
C LYS A 82 -1.99 0.24 -7.26
N TYR A 83 -1.20 0.58 -6.27
CA TYR A 83 0.26 0.41 -6.23
C TYR A 83 0.63 -0.53 -5.09
N GLU A 84 1.66 -1.33 -5.28
CA GLU A 84 2.18 -2.20 -4.23
C GLU A 84 3.69 -2.05 -4.14
N PHE A 85 4.19 -1.89 -2.93
CA PHE A 85 5.61 -1.80 -2.65
C PHE A 85 5.93 -2.32 -1.25
N ARG A 86 7.20 -2.54 -0.99
CA ARG A 86 7.71 -3.00 0.30
C ARG A 86 8.17 -1.84 1.15
N VAL A 87 7.92 -1.94 2.45
CA VAL A 87 8.49 -1.06 3.47
C VAL A 87 9.25 -1.89 4.50
N LEU A 88 10.29 -1.30 5.06
CA LEU A 88 11.16 -1.85 6.08
C LEU A 88 10.85 -1.18 7.41
N ILE A 89 10.29 -1.95 8.33
CA ILE A 89 10.02 -1.52 9.70
C ILE A 89 10.96 -2.31 10.61
N GLY A 90 12.05 -1.67 11.05
CA GLY A 90 13.19 -2.38 11.63
C GLY A 90 13.76 -3.39 10.63
N GLU A 91 13.84 -4.66 11.03
CA GLU A 91 14.28 -5.77 10.16
C GLU A 91 13.11 -6.45 9.42
N GLN A 92 11.88 -6.00 9.63
CA GLN A 92 10.70 -6.64 9.04
C GLN A 92 10.27 -5.96 7.74
N GLU A 93 10.13 -6.76 6.69
CA GLU A 93 9.49 -6.36 5.45
C GLU A 93 7.96 -6.49 5.54
N LYS A 94 7.26 -5.39 5.24
CA LYS A 94 5.80 -5.35 5.06
C LYS A 94 5.46 -4.96 3.62
N PHE A 95 4.44 -5.57 3.05
CA PHE A 95 3.91 -5.22 1.73
C PHE A 95 2.75 -4.25 1.91
N ILE A 96 2.89 -3.05 1.37
CA ILE A 96 1.87 -2.01 1.42
C ILE A 96 1.21 -1.89 0.06
N ARG A 97 -0.11 -1.87 0.04
CA ARG A 97 -0.90 -1.54 -1.15
C ARG A 97 -1.52 -0.17 -0.97
N VAL A 98 -1.25 0.76 -1.89
CA VAL A 98 -1.81 2.11 -1.87
C VAL A 98 -2.82 2.26 -3.02
N SER A 99 -4.00 2.79 -2.70
CA SER A 99 -5.04 3.14 -3.67
C SER A 99 -5.28 4.65 -3.65
N PRO A 100 -4.45 5.45 -4.34
CA PRO A 100 -4.59 6.90 -4.39
C PRO A 100 -5.66 7.33 -5.40
N TYR A 101 -6.22 8.52 -5.17
CA TYR A 101 -7.08 9.25 -6.07
C TYR A 101 -6.70 10.75 -6.06
N SER A 102 -6.59 11.31 -7.25
CA SER A 102 -6.23 12.72 -7.47
C SER A 102 -7.48 13.61 -7.35
N VAL A 103 -7.41 14.65 -6.52
CA VAL A 103 -8.50 15.60 -6.26
C VAL A 103 -8.16 16.93 -6.92
N PHE A 104 -9.06 17.40 -7.80
CA PHE A 104 -8.88 18.62 -8.56
C PHE A 104 -9.86 19.70 -8.14
N LEU A 105 -9.37 20.92 -7.92
CA LEU A 105 -10.18 22.12 -7.72
C LEU A 105 -9.91 23.08 -8.88
N ASN A 106 -10.97 23.48 -9.61
CA ASN A 106 -10.86 24.36 -10.78
C ASN A 106 -9.83 23.89 -11.82
N GLY A 107 -9.71 22.57 -12.02
CA GLY A 107 -8.78 21.97 -12.98
C GLY A 107 -7.32 21.89 -12.50
N LYS A 108 -6.98 22.42 -11.31
CA LYS A 108 -5.67 22.26 -10.66
C LYS A 108 -5.72 21.08 -9.71
N LEU A 109 -4.70 20.21 -9.74
CA LEU A 109 -4.51 19.19 -8.73
C LEU A 109 -4.21 19.85 -7.38
N THR A 110 -5.04 19.60 -6.38
CA THR A 110 -4.87 20.16 -5.03
C THR A 110 -4.42 19.11 -4.03
N GLN A 111 -5.00 17.91 -4.11
CA GLN A 111 -4.76 16.85 -3.13
C GLN A 111 -4.60 15.49 -3.82
N ILE A 112 -3.84 14.62 -3.19
CA ILE A 112 -3.86 13.18 -3.43
C ILE A 112 -4.37 12.54 -2.16
N SER A 113 -5.49 11.84 -2.25
CA SER A 113 -6.10 11.19 -1.11
C SER A 113 -6.27 9.71 -1.40
N GLY A 114 -6.46 8.89 -0.38
CA GLY A 114 -6.49 7.45 -0.63
C GLY A 114 -6.51 6.62 0.62
N LEU A 115 -6.28 5.32 0.38
CA LEU A 115 -6.03 4.37 1.45
C LEU A 115 -4.76 3.57 1.21
N ALA A 116 -4.11 3.14 2.29
CA ALA A 116 -3.01 2.20 2.27
C ALA A 116 -3.30 1.00 3.17
N GLU A 117 -3.07 -0.20 2.66
CA GLU A 117 -3.38 -1.48 3.30
C GLU A 117 -2.08 -2.26 3.55
N ASP A 118 -1.93 -2.88 4.72
CA ASP A 118 -0.91 -3.91 4.93
C ASP A 118 -1.41 -5.25 4.35
N VAL A 119 -0.86 -5.63 3.19
CA VAL A 119 -1.21 -6.86 2.48
C VAL A 119 -0.22 -8.00 2.73
N THR A 120 0.66 -7.85 3.73
CA THR A 120 1.74 -8.81 4.05
C THR A 120 1.20 -10.21 4.32
N VAL A 121 0.18 -10.33 5.17
CA VAL A 121 -0.41 -11.64 5.53
C VAL A 121 -1.01 -12.32 4.30
N SER A 122 -1.78 -11.58 3.52
CA SER A 122 -2.40 -12.08 2.28
C SER A 122 -1.36 -12.54 1.27
N LYS A 123 -0.27 -11.78 1.08
CA LYS A 123 0.83 -12.18 0.20
C LYS A 123 1.57 -13.41 0.69
N ARG A 124 1.90 -13.48 1.98
CA ARG A 124 2.57 -14.66 2.56
C ARG A 124 1.72 -15.93 2.39
N ASN A 125 0.41 -15.80 2.61
CA ASN A 125 -0.52 -16.91 2.39
C ASN A 125 -0.56 -17.35 0.93
N ASN A 126 -0.69 -16.41 -0.01
CA ASN A 126 -0.69 -16.73 -1.44
C ASN A 126 0.61 -17.42 -1.86
N PHE A 127 1.76 -16.90 -1.44
CA PHE A 127 3.06 -17.50 -1.72
C PHE A 127 3.18 -18.92 -1.14
N HIS A 128 2.68 -19.15 0.08
CA HIS A 128 2.66 -20.49 0.67
C HIS A 128 1.78 -21.46 -0.12
N ILE A 129 0.59 -21.03 -0.54
CA ILE A 129 -0.32 -21.86 -1.35
C ILE A 129 0.30 -22.19 -2.71
N GLU A 130 0.89 -21.22 -3.39
CA GLU A 130 1.58 -21.43 -4.68
C GLU A 130 2.74 -22.43 -4.53
N LYS A 131 3.55 -22.28 -3.48
CA LYS A 131 4.65 -23.20 -3.19
C LYS A 131 4.17 -24.63 -2.92
N ILE A 132 3.05 -24.80 -2.22
CA ILE A 132 2.44 -26.11 -1.98
C ILE A 132 1.92 -26.71 -3.30
N ASN A 133 1.25 -25.91 -4.13
CA ASN A 133 0.71 -26.36 -5.41
C ASN A 133 1.82 -26.75 -6.40
N ALA A 134 2.89 -25.95 -6.49
CA ALA A 134 4.06 -26.26 -7.30
C ALA A 134 4.68 -27.62 -6.91
N ARG A 135 4.84 -27.88 -5.60
CA ARG A 135 5.36 -29.16 -5.10
C ARG A 135 4.44 -30.34 -5.43
N LYS A 136 3.12 -30.18 -5.33
CA LYS A 136 2.17 -31.24 -5.68
C LYS A 136 2.23 -31.59 -7.17
N ASN A 137 2.35 -30.59 -8.04
CA ASN A 137 2.42 -30.81 -9.49
C ASN A 137 3.69 -31.56 -9.90
N THR A 138 4.85 -31.22 -9.34
CA THR A 138 6.10 -31.96 -9.63
C THR A 138 6.03 -33.41 -9.18
N THR A 139 5.42 -33.70 -8.03
CA THR A 139 5.24 -35.10 -7.57
C THR A 139 4.31 -35.88 -8.49
N LEU A 140 3.24 -35.27 -8.99
CA LEU A 140 2.33 -35.92 -9.95
C LEU A 140 3.03 -36.21 -11.29
N GLU A 141 3.83 -35.29 -11.81
CA GLU A 141 4.59 -35.49 -13.05
C GLU A 141 5.55 -36.69 -12.98
N ILE A 142 6.25 -36.86 -11.85
CA ILE A 142 7.17 -37.98 -11.64
C ILE A 142 6.41 -39.31 -11.60
N VAL A 143 5.31 -39.39 -10.85
CA VAL A 143 4.52 -40.63 -10.74
C VAL A 143 3.86 -40.98 -12.08
N SER A 144 3.38 -39.99 -12.85
CA SER A 144 2.82 -40.23 -14.18
C SER A 144 3.86 -40.68 -15.20
N HIS A 145 5.11 -40.21 -15.10
CA HIS A 145 6.20 -40.68 -15.95
C HIS A 145 6.53 -42.15 -15.64
N ASP A 146 6.63 -42.53 -14.36
CA ASP A 146 6.96 -43.91 -13.96
C ASP A 146 5.84 -44.92 -14.30
N LEU A 147 4.57 -44.50 -14.26
CA LEU A 147 3.43 -45.35 -14.63
C LEU A 147 3.30 -45.59 -16.14
N ASN A 148 3.76 -44.65 -16.99
CA ASN A 148 3.69 -44.79 -18.45
C ASN A 148 4.86 -45.57 -19.06
N VAL A 149 5.96 -45.76 -18.32
CA VAL A 149 7.14 -46.50 -18.79
C VAL A 149 7.07 -47.99 -18.41
N GLY A 150 6.09 -48.39 -17.59
CA GLY A 150 5.94 -49.76 -17.09
C GLY A 150 4.80 -50.60 -17.70
N SER A 151 4.19 -50.18 -18.83
CA SER A 151 3.13 -50.94 -19.54
C SER A 151 3.62 -51.57 -20.84
#